data_AF-A0AAV5W1L6-F1
#
_entry.id   AF-A0AAV5W1L6-F1
#
_cell.length_a   1.000
_cell.length_b   1.000
_cell.length_c   1.000
_cell.angle_alpha   90.00
_cell.angle_beta   90.00
_cell.angle_gamma   90.00
#
_symmetry.space_group_name_H-M   'P 1'
#
loop_
_entity.id
_entity.type
_entity.pdbx_description
1 polymer ?
#
loop_
_entity_poly.entity_id
_entity_poly.type
_entity_poly.pdbx_seq_one_letter_code
_entity_poly.pdbx_strand_id
1 'polypeptide(L)'
;QWVNVECDVVSLPYVCTKTPLDFSASQPAGCPVNSIYSPGDEMYSPSFPSPPGISSCEYLLLDLDVNTKARVEITFFESNFCCDTLTIYDDIFGTNVHSTLSGYHPNQI
;
A
#
# COMPACT_ATOMS: atom_id res chain seq x y z
N GLN A 1 2.14 22.25 -11.41
CA GLN A 1 1.10 22.64 -10.42
C GLN A 1 0.00 21.60 -10.53
N TRP A 2 -0.28 20.84 -9.48
CA TRP A 2 -1.44 19.94 -9.44
C TRP A 2 -2.69 20.77 -9.19
N VAL A 3 -3.74 20.53 -9.97
CA VAL A 3 -5.00 21.28 -9.86
C VAL A 3 -6.12 20.25 -9.77
N ASN A 4 -6.85 20.26 -8.67
CA ASN A 4 -8.07 19.48 -8.52
C ASN A 4 -9.18 20.24 -9.27
N VAL A 5 -9.29 19.98 -10.58
CA VAL A 5 -10.39 20.51 -11.40
C VAL A 5 -11.35 19.37 -11.68
N GLU A 6 -12.64 19.66 -11.52
CA GLU A 6 -13.73 18.76 -11.87
C GLU A 6 -13.66 18.46 -13.38
N CYS A 7 -13.29 17.23 -13.73
CA CYS A 7 -12.97 16.83 -15.11
C CYS A 7 -14.19 16.86 -16.05
N ASP A 8 -15.40 16.91 -15.49
CA ASP A 8 -16.66 16.89 -16.24
C ASP A 8 -17.13 18.28 -16.69
N VAL A 9 -16.55 19.35 -16.15
CA VAL A 9 -16.98 20.74 -16.41
C VAL A 9 -16.05 21.45 -17.39
N VAL A 10 -14.78 21.04 -17.44
CA VAL A 10 -13.76 21.62 -18.32
C VAL A 10 -13.13 20.52 -19.17
N SER A 11 -13.57 20.41 -20.43
CA SER A 11 -12.94 19.51 -21.40
C SER A 11 -11.55 20.03 -21.77
N LEU A 12 -10.52 19.55 -21.08
CA LEU A 12 -9.15 19.82 -21.48
C LEU A 12 -8.80 18.95 -22.71
N PRO A 13 -8.02 19.47 -23.67
CA PRO A 13 -7.67 18.75 -24.90
C PRO A 13 -6.87 17.46 -24.64
N TYR A 14 -6.34 17.30 -23.44
CA TYR A 14 -5.73 16.09 -22.91
C TYR A 14 -5.88 16.09 -21.39
N VAL A 15 -6.29 14.97 -20.82
CA VAL A 15 -6.25 14.71 -19.38
C VAL A 15 -5.55 13.37 -19.20
N CYS A 16 -4.44 13.35 -18.45
CA CYS A 16 -3.91 12.11 -17.92
C CYS A 16 -4.81 11.70 -16.75
N THR A 17 -5.88 10.95 -17.02
CA THR A 17 -6.64 10.30 -15.95
C THR A 17 -5.86 9.05 -15.54
N LYS A 18 -5.32 9.04 -14.32
CA LYS A 18 -4.89 7.80 -13.70
C LYS A 18 -6.16 6.97 -13.50
N THR A 19 -6.14 5.69 -13.86
CA THR A 19 -7.25 4.78 -13.54
C THR A 19 -7.56 4.96 -12.05
N PRO A 20 -8.82 5.27 -11.69
CA PRO A 20 -9.18 5.35 -10.28
C PRO A 20 -8.83 4.00 -9.65
N LEU A 21 -8.09 4.02 -8.54
CA LEU A 21 -7.94 2.81 -7.73
C LEU A 21 -9.35 2.38 -7.32
N ASP A 22 -9.63 1.08 -7.39
CA ASP A 22 -10.92 0.56 -6.95
C ASP A 22 -10.99 0.69 -5.42
N PHE A 23 -11.69 1.71 -4.95
CA PHE A 23 -11.86 2.02 -3.54
C PHE A 23 -12.96 1.19 -2.87
N SER A 24 -13.45 0.13 -3.52
CA SER A 24 -14.43 -0.79 -2.92
C SER A 24 -13.89 -1.51 -1.68
N ALA A 25 -12.56 -1.64 -1.54
CA ALA A 25 -11.87 -2.26 -0.41
C ALA A 25 -11.59 -1.27 0.74
N SER A 26 -12.64 -0.73 1.38
CA SER A 26 -12.47 0.12 2.57
C SER A 26 -11.98 -0.69 3.77
N GLN A 27 -10.89 -0.24 4.40
CA GLN A 27 -10.33 -0.85 5.60
C GLN A 27 -10.75 -0.12 6.87
N PRO A 28 -10.94 -0.85 7.99
CA PRO A 28 -11.22 -0.23 9.28
C PRO A 28 -10.06 0.65 9.75
N ALA A 29 -10.38 1.59 10.63
CA ALA A 29 -9.35 2.33 11.35
C ALA A 29 -8.63 1.41 12.34
N GLY A 30 -7.30 1.45 12.33
CA GLY A 30 -6.45 0.63 13.19
C GLY A 30 -5.82 -0.56 12.46
N CYS A 31 -4.91 -1.24 13.16
CA CYS A 31 -4.17 -2.35 12.58
C CYS A 31 -5.05 -3.61 12.42
N PRO A 32 -4.77 -4.45 11.41
CA PRO A 32 -5.41 -5.75 11.33
C PRO A 32 -5.12 -6.55 12.60
N VAL A 33 -6.16 -7.12 13.21
CA VAL A 33 -6.04 -7.78 14.52
C VAL A 33 -5.52 -9.21 14.38
N ASN A 34 -5.72 -9.87 13.24
CA ASN A 34 -5.24 -11.21 12.91
C ASN A 34 -5.36 -11.47 11.40
N SER A 35 -4.37 -11.09 10.61
CA SER A 35 -4.36 -11.38 9.16
C SER A 35 -3.07 -12.10 8.79
N ILE A 36 -3.15 -13.43 8.75
CA ILE A 36 -2.21 -14.23 7.98
C ILE A 36 -2.65 -14.12 6.53
N TYR A 37 -1.80 -13.55 5.69
CA TYR A 37 -2.08 -13.39 4.27
C TYR A 37 -1.61 -14.61 3.48
N SER A 38 -2.47 -15.07 2.57
CA SER A 38 -2.19 -16.16 1.63
C SER A 38 -1.80 -15.62 0.26
N PRO A 39 -1.17 -16.45 -0.61
CA PRO A 39 -0.88 -16.04 -1.98
C PRO A 39 -2.14 -15.59 -2.73
N GLY A 40 -2.10 -14.37 -3.27
CA GLY A 40 -3.22 -13.75 -3.99
C GLY A 40 -4.07 -12.79 -3.15
N ASP A 41 -3.86 -12.74 -1.83
CA ASP A 41 -4.52 -11.74 -0.99
C ASP A 41 -3.94 -10.34 -1.23
N GLU A 42 -4.82 -9.34 -1.15
CA GLU A 42 -4.46 -7.94 -1.24
C GLU A 42 -4.28 -7.33 0.16
N MET A 43 -3.21 -6.55 0.33
CA MET A 43 -2.90 -5.85 1.57
C MET A 43 -3.10 -4.35 1.38
N TYR A 44 -3.72 -3.73 2.38
CA TYR A 44 -4.08 -2.32 2.35
C TYR A 44 -3.56 -1.61 3.60
N SER A 45 -3.30 -0.31 3.48
CA SER A 45 -2.97 0.51 4.64
C SER A 45 -4.16 0.62 5.61
N PRO A 46 -3.91 0.88 6.91
CA PRO A 46 -4.97 1.12 7.87
C PRO A 46 -5.85 2.28 7.41
N SER A 47 -7.16 2.17 7.59
CA SER A 47 -8.13 3.20 7.17
C SER A 47 -8.22 3.47 5.67
N PHE A 48 -7.57 2.69 4.79
CA PHE A 48 -7.65 2.89 3.34
C PHE A 48 -9.12 3.00 2.87
N PRO A 49 -9.46 3.94 1.97
CA PRO A 49 -8.59 4.91 1.29
C PRO A 49 -8.36 6.21 2.03
N SER A 50 -8.83 6.33 3.27
CA SER A 50 -8.54 7.49 4.11
C SER A 50 -7.10 7.45 4.62
N PRO A 51 -6.53 8.60 5.01
CA PRO A 51 -5.18 8.64 5.55
C PRO A 51 -5.02 7.66 6.72
N PRO A 52 -3.95 6.86 6.74
CA PRO A 52 -3.65 6.00 7.87
C PRO A 52 -3.35 6.91 9.07
N GLY A 53 -4.05 6.70 10.19
CA GLY A 53 -3.78 7.43 11.43
C GLY A 53 -2.38 7.14 12.00
N ILE A 54 -2.19 7.36 13.30
CA ILE A 54 -0.87 7.30 13.97
C ILE A 54 -0.40 5.85 14.26
N SER A 55 -1.02 4.82 13.67
CA SER A 55 -0.77 3.43 14.05
C SER A 55 0.36 2.78 13.24
N SER A 56 1.39 2.29 13.92
CA SER A 56 2.36 1.33 13.35
C SER A 56 1.71 -0.06 13.29
N CYS A 57 1.60 -0.63 12.11
CA CYS A 57 0.94 -1.92 11.88
C CYS A 57 1.88 -2.93 11.24
N GLU A 58 1.74 -4.18 11.66
CA GLU A 58 2.51 -5.32 11.14
C GLU A 58 1.58 -6.25 10.36
N TYR A 59 2.09 -6.74 9.23
CA TYR A 59 1.37 -7.64 8.34
C TYR A 59 2.21 -8.89 8.18
N LEU A 60 1.63 -10.06 8.45
CA LEU A 60 2.35 -11.32 8.39
C LEU A 60 1.98 -12.07 7.11
N LEU A 61 2.95 -12.21 6.22
CA LEU A 61 2.87 -13.09 5.06
C LEU A 61 3.53 -14.43 5.43
N LEU A 62 2.75 -15.51 5.43
CA LEU A 62 3.25 -16.82 5.80
C LEU A 62 2.81 -17.86 4.76
N ASP A 63 3.78 -18.51 4.15
CA ASP A 63 3.55 -19.70 3.33
C ASP A 63 3.88 -20.95 4.16
N LEU A 64 3.08 -22.01 3.99
CA LEU A 64 3.30 -23.29 4.66
C LEU A 64 4.27 -24.18 3.88
N ASP A 65 4.50 -23.92 2.59
CA ASP A 65 5.48 -24.65 1.79
C ASP A 65 6.86 -23.97 1.87
N VAL A 66 7.83 -24.69 2.42
CA VAL A 66 9.22 -24.20 2.57
C VAL A 66 9.99 -24.12 1.25
N ASN A 67 9.44 -24.65 0.16
CA ASN A 67 10.09 -24.66 -1.16
C ASN A 67 9.60 -23.54 -2.09
N THR A 68 8.64 -22.74 -1.65
CA THR A 68 8.12 -21.61 -2.43
C THR A 68 8.88 -20.33 -2.08
N LYS A 69 8.73 -19.32 -2.94
CA LYS A 69 9.24 -17.97 -2.69
C LYS A 69 8.06 -17.01 -2.64
N ALA A 70 8.03 -16.19 -1.62
CA ALA A 70 7.09 -15.08 -1.55
C ALA A 70 7.47 -13.99 -2.56
N ARG A 71 6.47 -13.43 -3.24
CA ARG A 71 6.59 -12.21 -4.02
C ARG A 71 5.52 -11.24 -3.54
N VAL A 72 5.94 -10.05 -3.13
CA VAL A 72 5.05 -8.94 -2.81
C VAL A 72 5.17 -7.93 -3.95
N GLU A 73 4.03 -7.57 -4.54
CA GLU A 73 3.94 -6.54 -5.58
C GLU A 73 3.21 -5.32 -5.01
N ILE A 74 3.85 -4.15 -5.11
CA ILE A 74 3.28 -2.90 -4.61
C ILE A 74 2.64 -2.17 -5.78
N THR A 75 1.32 -2.30 -5.89
CA THR A 75 0.54 -1.71 -6.98
C THR A 75 0.37 -0.19 -6.83
N PHE A 76 0.30 0.30 -5.59
CA PHE A 76 0.22 1.71 -5.27
C PHE A 76 0.89 2.02 -3.93
N PHE A 77 1.72 3.07 -3.91
CA PHE A 77 2.35 3.54 -2.68
C PHE A 77 2.44 5.08 -2.66
N GLU A 78 1.84 5.66 -1.63
CA GLU A 78 1.92 7.07 -1.30
C GLU A 78 1.93 7.20 0.22
N SER A 79 3.01 7.78 0.75
CA SER A 79 3.18 8.07 2.18
C SER A 79 3.78 9.46 2.38
N ASN A 80 3.70 10.00 3.59
CA ASN A 80 4.47 11.19 3.92
C ASN A 80 5.97 10.86 4.00
N PHE A 81 6.75 11.47 3.13
CA PHE A 81 8.19 11.24 3.01
C PHE A 81 8.98 11.46 4.32
N CYS A 82 8.54 12.33 5.23
CA CYS A 82 9.32 12.64 6.42
C CYS A 82 9.31 11.52 7.47
N CYS A 83 8.21 10.76 7.53
CA CYS A 83 7.80 10.15 8.78
C CYS A 83 7.02 8.84 8.60
N ASP A 84 6.46 8.59 7.42
CA ASP A 84 5.70 7.38 7.14
C ASP A 84 6.54 6.44 6.26
N THR A 85 6.72 5.22 6.75
CA THR A 85 7.54 4.21 6.08
C THR A 85 6.81 2.89 5.96
N LEU A 86 7.01 2.20 4.83
CA LEU A 86 6.72 0.78 4.70
C LEU A 86 8.04 0.03 4.71
N THR A 87 8.25 -0.81 5.72
CA THR A 87 9.44 -1.66 5.82
C THR A 87 9.05 -3.12 5.60
N ILE A 88 9.76 -3.78 4.69
CA ILE A 88 9.61 -5.20 4.39
C ILE A 88 10.75 -5.93 5.08
N TYR A 89 10.39 -6.99 5.80
CA TYR A 89 11.34 -7.83 6.53
C TYR A 89 11.33 -9.25 5.94
N ASP A 90 12.52 -9.86 5.85
CA ASP A 90 12.69 -11.24 5.39
C ASP A 90 12.49 -12.27 6.54
N ASP A 91 12.16 -11.80 7.75
CA ASP A 91 11.90 -12.64 8.93
C ASP A 91 10.69 -12.16 9.75
N ILE A 92 10.17 -13.06 10.58
CA ILE A 92 8.99 -12.81 11.44
C ILE A 92 9.29 -11.97 12.69
N PHE A 93 10.56 -11.73 13.00
CA PHE A 93 11.00 -10.97 14.17
C PHE A 93 11.30 -9.51 13.85
N GLY A 94 11.19 -9.11 12.58
CA GLY A 94 11.49 -7.75 12.11
C GLY A 94 12.97 -7.39 12.21
N THR A 95 13.88 -8.36 12.14
CA THR A 95 15.33 -8.09 12.34
C THR A 95 16.10 -7.89 11.04
N ASN A 96 15.67 -8.54 9.96
CA ASN A 96 16.31 -8.52 8.65
C ASN A 96 15.49 -7.66 7.70
N VAL A 97 15.91 -6.39 7.54
CA VAL A 97 15.26 -5.45 6.62
C VAL A 97 15.60 -5.82 5.19
N HIS A 98 14.59 -6.19 4.41
CA HIS A 98 14.69 -6.38 2.97
C HIS A 98 14.71 -5.02 2.25
N SER A 99 13.75 -4.16 2.56
CA SER A 99 13.61 -2.82 1.97
C SER A 99 12.79 -1.88 2.84
N THR A 100 13.02 -0.57 2.70
CA THR A 100 12.21 0.48 3.32
C THR A 100 11.82 1.51 2.28
N LEU A 101 10.52 1.81 2.19
CA LEU A 101 9.92 2.74 1.23
C LEU A 101 9.30 3.92 1.97
N SER A 102 9.36 5.10 1.38
CA SER A 102 8.74 6.33 1.90
C SER A 102 8.45 7.32 0.77
N GLY A 103 7.50 8.23 0.98
CA GLY A 103 7.13 9.23 -0.03
C GLY A 103 6.24 8.64 -1.13
N TYR A 104 6.47 9.07 -2.37
CA TYR A 104 5.65 8.67 -3.52
C TYR A 104 6.47 7.83 -4.51
N HIS A 105 6.01 6.61 -4.78
CA HIS A 105 6.64 5.69 -5.73
C HIS A 105 5.61 5.25 -6.80
N PRO A 106 5.61 5.88 -7.98
CA PRO A 106 4.76 5.42 -9.07
C PRO A 106 5.35 4.12 -9.68
N ASN A 107 4.58 3.03 -9.66
CA ASN A 107 4.85 1.75 -10.31
C ASN A 107 6.22 1.12 -9.96
N GLN A 108 6.33 0.46 -8.80
CA GLN A 108 7.44 -0.43 -8.49
C GLN A 108 7.12 -1.83 -9.06
N ILE A 109 7.81 -2.22 -10.13
CA ILE A 109 7.65 -3.50 -10.86
C ILE A 109 8.43 -4.61 -10.13
#